data_AF-A0A936AZZ2-F1
#
_entry.id   AF-A0A936AZZ2-F1
#
_cell.length_a   1.000
_cell.length_b   1.000
_cell.length_c   1.000
_cell.angle_alpha   90.00
_cell.angle_beta   90.00
_cell.angle_gamma   90.00
#
_symmetry.space_group_name_H-M   'P 1'
#
loop_
_entity.id
_entity.type
_entity.pdbx_description
1 polymer ?
#
loop_
_entity_poly.entity_id
_entity_poly.type
_entity_poly.pdbx_seq_one_letter_code
_entity_poly.pdbx_strand_id
1 'polypeptide(L)'
;MNYFMLRSIDHAGYYETRIILMLIGIGVALYFAFRKRDYRYLIMFVSGVVFQAWLEYSLRSMAMRGAGYSLSVFGVTLSPMAAIILQGCAEGGILSLMAFWYLALRTDQDSGPDQWRTYLAVCFIIVLLAGIVGWMARGLPITSPRPMLGTQSIIRVSITILIAVLLAWWKGGLRYLGLFYIGLLIYIVLTFETLHIFGARYIGILDAAGQFAPASTLPQIAVMFLSHAFEVAGGKIHYFAVPYAIGLIKFRR
;
A
#
# COMPACT_ATOMS: atom_id res chain seq x y z
N MET A 1 -17.16 5.73 -20.52
CA MET A 1 -17.22 6.46 -19.23
C MET A 1 -15.85 6.41 -18.59
N ASN A 2 -15.31 7.55 -18.18
CA ASN A 2 -14.05 7.60 -17.45
C ASN A 2 -14.34 7.44 -15.96
N TYR A 3 -13.96 6.30 -15.39
CA TYR A 3 -14.06 6.07 -13.95
C TYR A 3 -12.86 6.72 -13.24
N PHE A 4 -13.16 7.43 -12.16
CA PHE A 4 -12.17 8.09 -11.32
C PHE A 4 -12.22 7.50 -9.92
N MET A 5 -11.06 7.34 -9.30
CA MET A 5 -10.97 7.17 -7.87
C MET A 5 -10.93 8.53 -7.22
N LEU A 6 -11.93 8.79 -6.37
CA LEU A 6 -12.09 10.02 -5.63
C LEU A 6 -11.69 9.77 -4.19
N ARG A 7 -11.03 10.76 -3.59
CA ARG A 7 -10.51 10.71 -2.22
C ARG A 7 -10.74 12.04 -1.55
N SER A 8 -11.14 12.02 -0.28
CA SER A 8 -11.24 13.20 0.60
C SER A 8 -10.18 13.16 1.73
N ILE A 9 -9.14 12.34 1.53
CA ILE A 9 -8.22 11.88 2.56
C ILE A 9 -7.20 12.96 2.96
N ASP A 10 -6.79 13.84 2.04
CA ASP A 10 -5.75 14.85 2.32
C ASP A 10 -6.23 15.97 3.27
N HIS A 11 -7.52 16.00 3.63
CA HIS A 11 -8.10 16.92 4.62
C HIS A 11 -8.32 16.31 6.01
N ALA A 12 -8.25 14.99 6.12
CA ALA A 12 -8.33 14.29 7.41
C ALA A 12 -6.92 13.91 7.86
N GLY A 13 -6.73 13.58 9.15
CA GLY A 13 -5.43 13.24 9.75
C GLY A 13 -4.78 11.93 9.23
N TYR A 14 -4.82 11.71 7.91
CA TYR A 14 -4.38 10.53 7.22
C TYR A 14 -2.88 10.31 7.37
N TYR A 15 -2.07 11.36 7.23
CA TYR A 15 -0.62 11.20 7.38
C TYR A 15 -0.22 10.97 8.84
N GLU A 16 -0.97 11.52 9.80
CA GLU A 16 -0.79 11.29 11.23
C GLU A 16 -1.06 9.82 11.57
N THR A 17 -2.16 9.25 11.09
CA THR A 17 -2.44 7.81 11.28
C THR A 17 -1.43 6.92 10.55
N ARG A 18 -0.94 7.34 9.38
CA ARG A 18 0.15 6.66 8.66
C ARG A 18 1.47 6.71 9.41
N ILE A 19 1.76 7.77 10.16
CA ILE A 19 2.93 7.84 11.06
C ILE A 19 2.80 6.82 12.19
N ILE A 20 1.61 6.67 12.78
CA ILE A 20 1.39 5.63 13.81
C ILE A 20 1.64 4.25 13.21
N LEU A 21 1.11 3.96 12.01
CA LEU A 21 1.36 2.71 11.30
C LEU A 21 2.84 2.51 10.93
N MET A 22 3.54 3.57 10.56
CA MET A 22 4.98 3.57 10.31
C MET A 22 5.74 3.16 11.58
N LEU A 23 5.43 3.78 12.72
CA LEU A 23 6.08 3.46 14.00
C LEU A 23 5.83 2.02 14.43
N ILE A 24 4.60 1.52 14.24
CA ILE A 24 4.27 0.10 14.45
C ILE A 24 5.11 -0.78 13.54
N GLY A 25 5.20 -0.45 12.24
CA GLY A 25 6.00 -1.20 11.28
C GLY A 25 7.48 -1.25 11.65
N ILE A 26 8.05 -0.12 12.03
CA ILE A 26 9.43 -0.04 12.54
C ILE A 26 9.57 -0.91 13.79
N GLY A 27 8.66 -0.78 14.77
CA GLY A 27 8.68 -1.56 16.00
C GLY A 27 8.66 -3.07 15.73
N VAL A 28 7.80 -3.54 14.83
CA VAL A 28 7.73 -4.94 14.41
C VAL A 28 9.04 -5.36 13.73
N ALA A 29 9.54 -4.58 12.77
CA ALA A 29 10.78 -4.89 12.06
C ALA A 29 11.98 -5.01 13.01
N LEU A 30 12.11 -4.07 13.95
CA LEU A 30 13.19 -4.06 14.95
C LEU A 30 13.01 -5.20 15.96
N TYR A 31 11.78 -5.50 16.39
CA TYR A 31 11.51 -6.64 17.27
C TYR A 31 11.96 -7.97 16.63
N PHE A 32 11.59 -8.21 15.37
CA PHE A 32 12.03 -9.42 14.67
C PHE A 32 13.55 -9.42 14.44
N ALA A 33 14.14 -8.30 14.05
CA ALA A 33 15.58 -8.20 13.82
C ALA A 33 16.41 -8.45 15.09
N PHE A 34 16.09 -7.76 16.19
CA PHE A 34 16.94 -7.79 17.39
C PHE A 34 16.53 -8.87 18.40
N ARG A 35 15.23 -9.14 18.56
CA ARG A 35 14.76 -10.13 19.55
C ARG A 35 14.63 -11.52 18.96
N LYS A 36 14.17 -11.65 17.72
CA LYS A 36 14.03 -12.94 17.02
C LYS A 36 15.21 -13.29 16.10
N ARG A 37 16.17 -12.36 15.92
CA ARG A 37 17.32 -12.51 15.00
C ARG A 37 16.90 -12.78 13.56
N ASP A 38 15.73 -12.30 13.18
CA ASP A 38 15.18 -12.43 11.83
C ASP A 38 15.19 -11.08 11.11
N TYR A 39 16.27 -10.84 10.37
CA TYR A 39 16.46 -9.60 9.60
C TYR A 39 15.58 -9.52 8.34
N ARG A 40 14.88 -10.60 7.95
CA ARG A 40 14.03 -10.58 6.74
C ARG A 40 12.92 -9.54 6.86
N TYR A 41 12.39 -9.32 8.05
CA TYR A 41 11.39 -8.29 8.35
C TYR A 41 11.95 -6.88 8.11
N LEU A 42 13.17 -6.61 8.59
CA LEU A 42 13.83 -5.32 8.37
C LEU A 42 14.16 -5.09 6.88
N ILE A 43 14.66 -6.11 6.20
CA ILE A 43 14.92 -6.07 4.74
C ILE A 43 13.63 -5.74 3.99
N MET A 44 12.51 -6.38 4.36
CA MET A 44 11.23 -6.13 3.71
C MET A 44 10.68 -4.74 3.97
N PHE A 45 10.80 -4.25 5.20
CA PHE A 45 10.45 -2.86 5.51
C PHE A 45 11.26 -1.90 4.64
N VAL A 46 12.60 -2.01 4.64
CA VAL A 46 13.50 -1.15 3.86
C VAL A 46 13.22 -1.26 2.36
N SER A 47 12.97 -2.46 1.84
CA SER A 47 12.59 -2.67 0.43
C SER A 47 11.34 -1.88 0.08
N GLY A 48 10.29 -1.97 0.90
CA GLY A 48 9.06 -1.20 0.71
C GLY A 48 9.31 0.31 0.75
N VAL A 49 10.14 0.78 1.69
CA VAL A 49 10.52 2.20 1.77
C VAL A 49 11.22 2.65 0.49
N VAL A 50 12.23 1.92 0.03
CA VAL A 50 13.04 2.29 -1.13
C VAL A 50 12.19 2.32 -2.39
N PHE A 51 11.40 1.28 -2.66
CA PHE A 51 10.60 1.25 -3.90
C PHE A 51 9.46 2.27 -3.89
N GLN A 52 8.81 2.50 -2.75
CA GLN A 52 7.77 3.52 -2.64
C GLN A 52 8.38 4.93 -2.76
N ALA A 53 9.52 5.20 -2.12
CA ALA A 53 10.22 6.47 -2.26
C ALA A 53 10.68 6.70 -3.72
N TRP A 54 11.19 5.66 -4.37
CA TRP A 54 11.58 5.73 -5.79
C TRP A 54 10.38 6.02 -6.70
N LEU A 55 9.24 5.39 -6.44
CA LEU A 55 7.98 5.67 -7.13
C LEU A 55 7.60 7.14 -6.97
N GLU A 56 7.56 7.66 -5.74
CA GLU A 56 7.19 9.06 -5.47
C GLU A 56 8.17 10.06 -6.09
N TYR A 57 9.47 9.76 -6.03
CA TYR A 57 10.48 10.54 -6.72
C TYR A 57 10.24 10.58 -8.24
N SER A 58 9.97 9.43 -8.86
CA SER A 58 9.68 9.30 -10.29
C SER A 58 8.39 10.03 -10.69
N LEU A 59 7.34 9.97 -9.85
CA LEU A 59 6.09 10.67 -10.11
C LEU A 59 6.27 12.19 -10.06
N ARG A 60 7.10 12.69 -9.16
CA ARG A 60 7.40 14.13 -9.06
C ARG A 60 8.32 14.62 -10.16
N SER A 61 9.38 13.89 -10.48
CA SER A 61 10.33 14.28 -11.54
C SER A 61 9.69 14.29 -12.92
N MET A 62 8.68 13.43 -13.15
CA MET A 62 7.89 13.41 -14.38
C MET A 62 6.70 14.39 -14.37
N ALA A 63 6.61 15.29 -13.38
CA ALA A 63 5.51 16.25 -13.20
C ALA A 63 4.11 15.61 -13.19
N MET A 64 4.01 14.34 -12.77
CA MET A 64 2.73 13.61 -12.67
C MET A 64 2.04 13.83 -11.31
N ARG A 65 2.74 14.44 -10.34
CA ARG A 65 2.10 15.04 -9.16
C ARG A 65 1.66 16.46 -9.56
N GLY A 66 0.38 16.79 -9.35
CA GLY A 66 -0.19 18.08 -9.74
C GLY A 66 0.62 19.27 -9.19
N ALA A 67 0.63 20.38 -9.92
CA ALA A 67 1.31 21.60 -9.50
C ALA A 67 0.78 22.03 -8.12
N GLY A 68 1.65 22.09 -7.11
CA GLY A 68 1.27 22.41 -5.73
C GLY A 68 1.02 21.20 -4.81
N TYR A 69 1.25 19.95 -5.27
CA TYR A 69 1.21 18.79 -4.37
C TYR A 69 2.25 18.95 -3.26
N SER A 70 1.76 19.18 -2.05
CA SER A 70 2.57 19.30 -0.85
C SER A 70 1.99 18.36 0.21
N LEU A 71 2.88 17.69 0.93
CA LEU A 71 2.50 16.79 2.01
C LEU A 71 2.66 17.56 3.31
N SER A 72 1.60 17.60 4.11
CA SER A 72 1.62 18.25 5.42
C SER A 72 1.35 17.24 6.52
N VAL A 73 2.02 17.40 7.64
CA VAL A 73 1.89 16.57 8.84
C VAL A 73 1.76 17.50 10.04
N PHE A 74 0.71 17.34 10.84
CA PHE A 74 0.41 18.23 11.97
C PHE A 74 0.42 19.72 11.57
N GLY A 75 -0.10 20.04 10.38
CA GLY A 75 -0.13 21.39 9.83
C GLY A 75 1.20 21.92 9.28
N VAL A 76 2.28 21.14 9.35
CA VAL A 76 3.60 21.54 8.83
C VAL A 76 3.81 20.93 7.45
N THR A 77 3.98 21.79 6.44
CA THR A 77 4.31 21.34 5.08
C THR A 77 5.75 20.86 5.01
N LEU A 78 5.94 19.63 4.54
CA LEU A 78 7.26 19.01 4.42
C LEU A 78 7.98 19.45 3.14
N SER A 79 9.31 19.51 3.23
CA SER A 79 10.14 19.66 2.04
C SER A 79 9.92 18.49 1.06
N PRO A 80 10.14 18.67 -0.25
CA PRO A 80 9.87 17.63 -1.23
C PRO A 80 10.56 16.30 -0.93
N MET A 81 11.83 16.36 -0.51
CA MET A 81 12.60 15.15 -0.17
C MET A 81 12.11 14.48 1.10
N ALA A 82 11.79 15.26 2.15
CA ALA A 82 11.23 14.72 3.38
C ALA A 82 9.88 14.03 3.14
N ALA A 83 9.03 14.60 2.28
CA ALA A 83 7.77 13.99 1.90
C ALA A 83 7.95 12.65 1.16
N ILE A 84 8.92 12.54 0.25
CA ILE A 84 9.23 11.28 -0.45
C ILE A 84 9.65 10.19 0.55
N ILE A 85 10.57 10.52 1.45
CA ILE A 85 11.08 9.56 2.45
C ILE A 85 9.95 9.15 3.39
N LEU A 86 9.16 10.11 3.88
CA LEU A 86 8.04 9.84 4.77
C LEU A 86 6.99 8.95 4.09
N GLN A 87 6.66 9.20 2.83
CA GLN A 87 5.74 8.33 2.06
C GLN A 87 6.32 6.93 1.88
N GLY A 88 7.63 6.83 1.63
CA GLY A 88 8.33 5.55 1.62
C GLY A 88 8.10 4.76 2.91
N CYS A 89 8.37 5.37 4.05
CA CYS A 89 8.23 4.74 5.35
C CYS A 89 6.76 4.44 5.72
N ALA A 90 5.87 5.39 5.49
CA ALA A 90 4.50 5.37 6.02
C ALA A 90 3.50 4.63 5.11
N GLU A 91 3.81 4.50 3.81
CA GLU A 91 3.02 3.67 2.89
C GLU A 91 3.75 2.40 2.49
N GLY A 92 5.00 2.52 2.02
CA GLY A 92 5.75 1.41 1.46
C GLY A 92 6.21 0.40 2.51
N GLY A 93 6.87 0.88 3.56
CA GLY A 93 7.52 0.04 4.58
C GLY A 93 6.54 -0.82 5.37
N ILE A 94 5.47 -0.21 5.92
CA ILE A 94 4.46 -0.98 6.67
C ILE A 94 3.70 -1.96 5.78
N LEU A 95 3.37 -1.58 4.54
CA LEU A 95 2.68 -2.46 3.60
C LEU A 95 3.52 -3.70 3.27
N SER A 96 4.79 -3.52 2.89
CA SER A 96 5.67 -4.63 2.54
C SER A 96 5.92 -5.54 3.73
N LEU A 97 6.10 -4.96 4.92
CA LEU A 97 6.30 -5.69 6.16
C LEU A 97 5.07 -6.54 6.51
N MET A 98 3.86 -5.98 6.44
CA MET A 98 2.64 -6.71 6.76
C MET A 98 2.39 -7.85 5.77
N ALA A 99 2.59 -7.60 4.48
CA ALA A 99 2.48 -8.62 3.45
C ALA A 99 3.50 -9.75 3.64
N PHE A 100 4.74 -9.40 4.03
CA PHE A 100 5.77 -10.38 4.36
C PHE A 100 5.45 -11.15 5.64
N TRP A 101 4.90 -10.49 6.67
CA TRP A 101 4.52 -11.16 7.92
C TRP A 101 3.46 -12.23 7.66
N TYR A 102 2.45 -11.95 6.82
CA TYR A 102 1.50 -12.97 6.39
C TYR A 102 2.18 -14.15 5.68
N LEU A 103 3.11 -13.85 4.75
CA LEU A 103 3.90 -14.88 4.08
C LEU A 103 4.69 -15.75 5.07
N ALA A 104 5.40 -15.13 6.02
CA ALA A 104 6.17 -15.82 7.06
C ALA A 104 5.27 -16.72 7.92
N LEU A 105 4.11 -16.22 8.37
CA LEU A 105 3.12 -16.99 9.14
C LEU A 105 2.64 -18.26 8.43
N ARG A 106 2.69 -18.28 7.09
CA ARG A 106 2.24 -19.40 6.25
C ARG A 106 3.37 -20.35 5.84
N THR A 107 4.63 -19.97 6.05
CA THR A 107 5.78 -20.69 5.48
C THR A 107 6.82 -21.08 6.51
N ASP A 108 6.99 -20.29 7.56
CA ASP A 108 7.93 -20.60 8.63
C ASP A 108 7.29 -21.55 9.65
N GLN A 109 7.99 -22.64 9.97
CA GLN A 109 7.53 -23.70 10.89
C GLN A 109 7.31 -23.19 12.33
N ASP A 110 8.01 -22.12 12.73
CA ASP A 110 7.96 -21.55 14.09
C ASP A 110 6.80 -20.56 14.30
N SER A 111 5.88 -20.46 13.33
CA SER A 111 4.73 -19.56 13.35
C SER A 111 3.62 -20.08 14.27
N GLY A 112 3.82 -19.93 15.58
CA GLY A 112 2.86 -20.34 16.60
C GLY A 112 1.61 -19.43 16.71
N PRO A 113 0.60 -19.83 17.51
CA PRO A 113 -0.65 -19.09 17.70
C PRO A 113 -0.46 -17.64 18.14
N ASP A 114 0.58 -17.37 18.94
CA ASP A 114 0.85 -16.02 19.45
C ASP A 114 1.33 -15.06 18.35
N GLN A 115 2.03 -15.55 17.33
CA GLN A 115 2.40 -14.71 16.19
C GLN A 115 1.17 -14.33 15.36
N TRP A 116 0.24 -15.27 15.17
CA TRP A 116 -1.05 -14.99 14.53
C TRP A 116 -1.87 -13.98 15.31
N ARG A 117 -1.97 -14.12 16.64
CA ARG A 117 -2.65 -13.16 17.51
C ARG A 117 -2.06 -11.76 17.38
N THR A 118 -0.74 -11.65 17.37
CA THR A 118 -0.04 -10.37 17.25
C THR A 118 -0.29 -9.74 15.86
N TYR A 119 -0.21 -10.54 14.80
CA TYR A 119 -0.52 -10.09 13.44
C TYR A 119 -1.98 -9.60 13.32
N LEU A 120 -2.93 -10.33 13.90
CA LEU A 120 -4.35 -9.96 13.90
C LEU A 120 -4.60 -8.70 14.74
N ALA A 121 -3.91 -8.53 15.86
CA ALA A 121 -3.99 -7.29 16.65
C ALA A 121 -3.51 -6.07 15.84
N VAL A 122 -2.42 -6.20 15.09
CA VAL A 122 -1.95 -5.13 14.18
C VAL A 122 -2.94 -4.90 13.03
N CYS A 123 -3.53 -5.96 12.47
CA CYS A 123 -4.60 -5.84 11.48
C CYS A 123 -5.80 -5.05 12.03
N PHE A 124 -6.20 -5.32 13.27
CA PHE A 124 -7.28 -4.59 13.93
C PHE A 124 -6.94 -3.11 14.11
N ILE A 125 -5.70 -2.79 14.52
CA ILE A 125 -5.22 -1.40 14.63
C ILE A 125 -5.27 -0.69 13.27
N ILE A 126 -4.90 -1.37 12.17
CA ILE A 126 -5.00 -0.80 10.81
C ILE A 126 -6.46 -0.43 10.50
N VAL A 127 -7.40 -1.34 10.75
CA VAL A 127 -8.84 -1.07 10.52
C VAL A 127 -9.33 0.07 11.40
N LEU A 128 -8.95 0.10 12.67
CA LEU A 128 -9.34 1.16 13.61
C LEU A 128 -8.85 2.54 13.12
N LEU A 129 -7.57 2.65 12.77
CA LEU A 129 -6.98 3.90 12.30
C LEU A 129 -7.57 4.32 10.95
N ALA A 130 -7.74 3.38 10.01
CA ALA A 130 -8.39 3.65 8.72
C ALA A 130 -9.86 4.08 8.92
N GLY A 131 -10.57 3.49 9.88
CA GLY A 131 -11.93 3.85 10.25
C GLY A 131 -12.03 5.25 10.83
N ILE A 132 -11.12 5.64 11.72
CA ILE A 132 -11.05 7.00 12.27
C ILE A 132 -10.85 8.03 11.15
N VAL A 133 -9.87 7.81 10.26
CA VAL A 133 -9.65 8.70 9.12
C VAL A 133 -10.86 8.73 8.20
N GLY A 134 -11.44 7.57 7.89
CA GLY A 134 -12.60 7.47 7.04
C GLY A 134 -13.79 8.26 7.58
N TRP A 135 -14.05 8.13 8.88
CA TRP A 135 -15.11 8.86 9.57
C TRP A 135 -14.86 10.36 9.57
N MET A 136 -13.64 10.82 9.87
CA MET A 136 -13.28 12.24 9.83
C MET A 136 -13.36 12.84 8.42
N ALA A 137 -13.05 12.05 7.40
CA ALA A 137 -13.04 12.50 5.99
C ALA A 137 -14.44 12.51 5.36
N ARG A 138 -15.47 12.04 6.07
CA ARG A 138 -16.84 11.94 5.55
C ARG A 138 -17.42 13.33 5.32
N GLY A 139 -17.90 13.56 4.11
CA GLY A 139 -18.50 14.85 3.72
C GLY A 139 -17.49 15.97 3.47
N LEU A 140 -16.18 15.69 3.58
CA LEU A 140 -15.16 16.65 3.16
C LEU A 140 -15.04 16.70 1.64
N PRO A 141 -14.60 17.83 1.06
CA PRO A 141 -14.38 17.96 -0.38
C PRO A 141 -13.42 16.91 -0.94
N ILE A 142 -13.59 16.60 -2.23
CA ILE A 142 -12.66 15.74 -2.97
C ILE A 142 -11.33 16.48 -3.13
N THR A 143 -10.25 15.85 -2.67
CA THR A 143 -8.88 16.38 -2.72
C THR A 143 -8.08 15.80 -3.87
N SER A 144 -8.35 14.54 -4.23
CA SER A 144 -7.57 13.82 -5.23
C SER A 144 -8.48 12.99 -6.13
N PRO A 145 -8.86 13.51 -7.30
CA PRO A 145 -9.44 12.69 -8.38
C PRO A 145 -8.33 12.03 -9.20
N ARG A 146 -8.44 10.71 -9.43
CA ARG A 146 -7.48 9.97 -10.25
C ARG A 146 -8.17 9.05 -11.26
N PRO A 147 -7.83 9.11 -12.57
CA PRO A 147 -8.40 8.19 -13.55
C PRO A 147 -7.95 6.74 -13.30
N MET A 148 -8.91 5.81 -13.27
CA MET A 148 -8.66 4.39 -12.95
C MET A 148 -8.22 3.56 -14.16
N LEU A 149 -8.62 3.95 -15.37
CA LEU A 149 -8.38 3.21 -16.61
C LEU A 149 -7.34 3.88 -17.51
N GLY A 150 -6.38 4.59 -16.91
CA GLY A 150 -5.31 5.26 -17.66
C GLY A 150 -4.31 4.26 -18.26
N THR A 151 -4.10 4.32 -19.57
CA THR A 151 -3.22 3.41 -20.34
C THR A 151 -1.82 3.31 -19.76
N GLN A 152 -1.22 4.44 -19.36
CA GLN A 152 0.12 4.49 -18.78
C GLN A 152 0.22 3.70 -17.47
N SER A 153 -0.80 3.79 -16.61
CA SER A 153 -0.83 3.05 -15.35
C SER A 153 -0.96 1.56 -15.60
N ILE A 154 -1.82 1.16 -16.55
CA ILE A 154 -2.03 -0.25 -16.91
C ILE A 154 -0.74 -0.87 -17.44
N ILE A 155 -0.08 -0.23 -18.41
CA ILE A 155 1.16 -0.75 -18.99
C ILE A 155 2.25 -0.92 -17.92
N ARG A 156 2.47 0.09 -17.08
CA ARG A 156 3.52 0.06 -16.05
C ARG A 156 3.27 -1.02 -15.00
N VAL A 157 2.03 -1.16 -14.53
CA VAL A 157 1.66 -2.20 -13.58
C VAL A 157 1.81 -3.58 -14.21
N SER A 158 1.36 -3.79 -15.45
CA SER A 158 1.53 -5.05 -16.16
C SER A 158 3.00 -5.46 -16.33
N ILE A 159 3.86 -4.52 -16.74
CA ILE A 159 5.31 -4.76 -16.86
C ILE A 159 5.92 -5.11 -15.50
N THR A 160 5.54 -4.39 -14.46
CA THR A 160 6.01 -4.64 -13.08
C THR A 160 5.62 -6.04 -12.62
N ILE A 161 4.36 -6.45 -12.87
CA ILE A 161 3.87 -7.78 -12.54
C ILE A 161 4.66 -8.84 -13.30
N LEU A 162 4.80 -8.67 -14.61
CA LEU A 162 5.50 -9.60 -15.49
C LEU A 162 6.95 -9.81 -15.02
N ILE A 163 7.70 -8.72 -14.80
CA ILE A 163 9.09 -8.79 -14.34
C ILE A 163 9.17 -9.50 -12.99
N ALA A 164 8.31 -9.14 -12.03
CA ALA A 164 8.32 -9.76 -10.71
C ALA A 164 7.99 -11.26 -10.75
N VAL A 165 7.04 -11.67 -11.60
CA VAL A 165 6.71 -13.08 -11.84
C VAL A 165 7.89 -13.82 -12.46
N LEU A 166 8.54 -13.25 -13.48
CA LEU A 166 9.72 -13.84 -14.12
C LEU A 166 10.88 -13.99 -13.11
N LEU A 167 11.15 -12.98 -12.29
CA LEU A 167 12.17 -13.03 -11.24
C LEU A 167 11.88 -14.11 -10.20
N ALA A 168 10.64 -14.20 -9.73
CA ALA A 168 10.23 -15.22 -8.78
C ALA A 168 10.26 -16.62 -9.40
N TRP A 169 9.84 -16.78 -10.66
CA TRP A 169 9.88 -18.05 -11.38
C TRP A 169 11.31 -18.56 -11.54
N TRP A 170 12.22 -17.70 -12.02
CA TRP A 170 13.64 -18.02 -12.18
C TRP A 170 14.28 -18.54 -10.88
N LYS A 171 13.80 -18.05 -9.73
CA LYS A 171 14.32 -18.40 -8.39
C LYS A 171 13.45 -19.43 -7.65
N GLY A 172 12.49 -20.06 -8.33
CA GLY A 172 11.61 -21.07 -7.76
C GLY A 172 10.70 -20.56 -6.63
N GLY A 173 10.44 -19.25 -6.58
CA GLY A 173 9.73 -18.56 -5.50
C GLY A 173 8.28 -18.16 -5.81
N LEU A 174 7.65 -18.70 -6.86
CA LEU A 174 6.29 -18.32 -7.25
C LEU A 174 5.26 -18.52 -6.12
N ARG A 175 5.39 -19.59 -5.34
CA ARG A 175 4.54 -19.83 -4.16
C ARG A 175 4.67 -18.70 -3.14
N TYR A 176 5.89 -18.26 -2.86
CA TYR A 176 6.15 -17.18 -1.91
C TYR A 176 5.65 -15.83 -2.43
N LEU A 177 5.82 -15.56 -3.73
CA LEU A 177 5.26 -14.38 -4.38
C LEU A 177 3.73 -14.34 -4.28
N GLY A 178 3.06 -15.48 -4.52
CA GLY A 178 1.60 -15.59 -4.40
C GLY A 178 1.11 -15.35 -2.96
N LEU A 179 1.79 -15.91 -1.96
CA LEU A 179 1.46 -15.66 -0.55
C LEU A 179 1.73 -14.21 -0.14
N PHE A 180 2.83 -13.60 -0.61
CA PHE A 180 3.09 -12.18 -0.42
C PHE A 180 1.99 -11.31 -1.03
N TYR A 181 1.54 -11.64 -2.25
CA TYR A 181 0.45 -10.95 -2.92
C TYR A 181 -0.87 -11.04 -2.14
N ILE A 182 -1.18 -12.21 -1.55
CA ILE A 182 -2.34 -12.33 -0.64
C ILE A 182 -2.16 -11.43 0.59
N GLY A 183 -0.95 -11.37 1.17
CA GLY A 183 -0.64 -10.45 2.26
C GLY A 183 -0.86 -8.98 1.89
N LEU A 184 -0.47 -8.57 0.67
CA LEU A 184 -0.75 -7.24 0.14
C LEU A 184 -2.26 -7.00 0.06
N LEU A 185 -3.03 -7.94 -0.51
CA LEU A 185 -4.48 -7.84 -0.61
C LEU A 185 -5.14 -7.68 0.76
N ILE A 186 -4.72 -8.45 1.77
CA ILE A 186 -5.23 -8.34 3.14
C ILE A 186 -5.01 -6.91 3.65
N TYR A 187 -3.77 -6.40 3.61
CA TYR A 187 -3.47 -5.06 4.09
C TYR A 187 -4.28 -3.98 3.34
N ILE A 188 -4.39 -4.12 2.01
CA ILE A 188 -5.09 -3.19 1.14
C ILE A 188 -6.58 -3.18 1.46
N VAL A 189 -7.22 -4.34 1.63
CA VAL A 189 -8.63 -4.42 2.01
C VAL A 189 -8.84 -3.79 3.39
N LEU A 190 -8.04 -4.16 4.38
CA LEU A 190 -8.15 -3.61 5.74
C LEU A 190 -7.94 -2.09 5.82
N THR A 191 -7.23 -1.50 4.85
CA THR A 191 -6.99 -0.06 4.82
C THR A 191 -7.97 0.67 3.90
N PHE A 192 -8.02 0.27 2.64
CA PHE A 192 -8.73 1.01 1.59
C PHE A 192 -10.20 0.67 1.50
N GLU A 193 -10.62 -0.57 1.75
CA GLU A 193 -12.06 -0.87 1.82
C GLU A 193 -12.67 -0.25 3.07
N THR A 194 -11.94 -0.19 4.19
CA THR A 194 -12.40 0.56 5.37
C THR A 194 -12.63 2.03 5.03
N LEU A 195 -11.68 2.69 4.36
CA LEU A 195 -11.88 4.07 3.89
C LEU A 195 -13.04 4.20 2.90
N HIS A 196 -13.28 3.19 2.08
CA HIS A 196 -14.38 3.16 1.13
C HIS A 196 -15.74 3.04 1.81
N ILE A 197 -15.88 2.16 2.81
CA ILE A 197 -17.09 1.99 3.61
C ILE A 197 -17.50 3.32 4.28
N PHE A 198 -16.54 4.10 4.75
CA PHE A 198 -16.81 5.42 5.35
C PHE A 198 -16.99 6.56 4.33
N GLY A 199 -16.90 6.27 3.03
CA GLY A 199 -17.10 7.25 1.95
C GLY A 199 -15.90 8.18 1.71
N ALA A 200 -14.76 7.93 2.35
CA ALA A 200 -13.53 8.73 2.17
C ALA A 200 -12.79 8.40 0.87
N ARG A 201 -13.11 7.26 0.26
CA ARG A 201 -12.54 6.78 -1.01
C ARG A 201 -13.62 6.05 -1.81
N TYR A 202 -13.93 6.48 -3.02
CA TYR A 202 -14.96 5.81 -3.84
C TYR A 202 -14.71 6.00 -5.33
N ILE A 203 -15.40 5.21 -6.16
CA ILE A 203 -15.39 5.39 -7.61
C ILE A 203 -16.41 6.47 -7.99
N GLY A 204 -15.98 7.45 -8.77
CA GLY A 204 -16.85 8.46 -9.34
C GLY A 204 -16.81 8.47 -10.85
N ILE A 205 -17.79 9.17 -11.42
CA ILE A 205 -17.91 9.47 -12.83
C ILE A 205 -17.97 11.00 -12.94
N LEU A 206 -17.26 11.54 -13.93
CA LEU A 206 -17.38 12.95 -14.28
C LEU A 206 -18.65 13.13 -15.10
N ASP A 207 -19.57 13.97 -14.63
CA ASP A 207 -20.79 14.30 -15.36
C ASP A 207 -20.54 15.33 -16.48
N ALA A 208 -21.58 15.62 -17.27
CA ALA A 208 -21.49 16.57 -18.37
C ALA A 208 -21.23 18.02 -17.92
N ALA A 209 -21.51 18.34 -16.65
CA ALA A 209 -21.24 19.64 -16.03
C ALA A 209 -19.83 19.72 -15.40
N GLY A 210 -19.02 18.67 -15.54
CA GLY A 210 -17.68 18.59 -14.97
C GLY A 210 -17.65 18.35 -13.47
N GLN A 211 -18.78 17.95 -12.86
CA GLN A 211 -18.87 17.59 -11.45
C GLN A 211 -18.67 16.09 -11.27
N PHE A 212 -18.15 15.71 -10.11
CA PHE A 212 -17.97 14.31 -9.76
C PHE A 212 -19.20 13.76 -9.04
N ALA A 213 -19.82 12.74 -9.63
CA ALA A 213 -20.89 11.97 -8.99
C ALA A 213 -20.39 10.56 -8.64
N PRO A 214 -20.87 9.95 -7.52
CA PRO A 214 -20.58 8.56 -7.22
C PRO A 214 -21.03 7.63 -8.36
N ALA A 215 -20.21 6.64 -8.71
CA ALA A 215 -20.60 5.61 -9.66
C ALA A 215 -21.65 4.66 -9.05
N SER A 216 -22.43 3.99 -9.90
CA SER A 216 -23.37 2.96 -9.46
C SER A 216 -22.67 1.74 -8.85
N THR A 217 -23.43 0.90 -8.13
CA THR A 217 -22.91 -0.18 -7.30
C THR A 217 -21.99 -1.15 -8.04
N LEU A 218 -22.34 -1.56 -9.26
CA LEU A 218 -21.53 -2.54 -10.00
C LEU A 218 -20.15 -1.97 -10.40
N PRO A 219 -20.06 -0.76 -10.99
CA PRO A 219 -18.78 -0.07 -11.16
C PRO A 219 -17.99 0.17 -9.88
N GLN A 220 -18.65 0.48 -8.75
CA GLN A 220 -17.95 0.59 -7.46
C GLN A 220 -17.20 -0.71 -7.16
N ILE A 221 -17.88 -1.85 -7.22
CA ILE A 221 -17.29 -3.16 -6.90
C ILE A 221 -16.19 -3.51 -7.92
N ALA A 222 -16.49 -3.46 -9.22
CA ALA A 222 -15.58 -3.95 -10.25
C ALA A 222 -14.31 -3.09 -10.36
N VAL A 223 -14.44 -1.77 -10.34
CA VAL A 223 -13.30 -0.86 -10.48
C VAL A 223 -12.50 -0.75 -9.18
N MET A 224 -13.15 -0.87 -8.02
CA MET A 224 -12.43 -0.94 -6.74
C MET A 224 -11.63 -2.24 -6.64
N PHE A 225 -12.22 -3.38 -7.04
CA PHE A 225 -11.49 -4.65 -7.12
C PHE A 225 -10.27 -4.55 -8.05
N LEU A 226 -10.44 -3.97 -9.24
CA LEU A 226 -9.34 -3.71 -10.16
C LEU A 226 -8.25 -2.84 -9.52
N SER A 227 -8.64 -1.77 -8.80
CA SER A 227 -7.69 -0.93 -8.05
C SER A 227 -6.90 -1.76 -7.05
N HIS A 228 -7.57 -2.57 -6.24
CA HIS A 228 -6.93 -3.32 -5.17
C HIS A 228 -6.04 -4.44 -5.69
N ALA A 229 -6.58 -5.31 -6.55
CA ALA A 229 -5.87 -6.48 -7.05
C ALA A 229 -4.76 -6.11 -8.03
N PHE A 230 -5.10 -5.37 -9.07
CA PHE A 230 -4.16 -5.10 -10.14
C PHE A 230 -3.23 -3.92 -9.79
N GLU A 231 -3.81 -2.75 -9.51
CA GLU A 231 -3.02 -1.52 -9.44
C GLU A 231 -2.20 -1.40 -8.15
N VAL A 232 -2.84 -1.65 -6.99
CA VAL A 232 -2.20 -1.45 -5.70
C VAL A 232 -1.39 -2.67 -5.28
N ALA A 233 -1.99 -3.87 -5.27
CA ALA A 233 -1.29 -5.09 -4.90
C ALA A 233 -0.32 -5.53 -6.01
N GLY A 234 -0.82 -5.70 -7.24
CA GLY A 234 -0.02 -6.07 -8.40
C GLY A 234 1.11 -5.08 -8.68
N GLY A 235 0.84 -3.78 -8.58
CA GLY A 235 1.86 -2.74 -8.72
C GLY A 235 2.98 -2.77 -7.67
N LYS A 236 2.85 -3.55 -6.58
CA LYS A 236 3.83 -3.60 -5.48
C LYS A 236 4.42 -4.97 -5.20
N ILE A 237 4.10 -5.99 -6.01
CA ILE A 237 4.67 -7.34 -5.82
C ILE A 237 6.20 -7.39 -5.96
N HIS A 238 6.77 -6.43 -6.70
CA HIS A 238 8.21 -6.29 -6.86
C HIS A 238 8.95 -5.95 -5.56
N TYR A 239 8.25 -5.43 -4.54
CA TYR A 239 8.82 -5.14 -3.22
C TYR A 239 9.36 -6.42 -2.56
N PHE A 240 8.80 -7.58 -2.90
CA PHE A 240 9.30 -8.89 -2.48
C PHE A 240 10.14 -9.57 -3.58
N ALA A 241 9.68 -9.54 -4.83
CA ALA A 241 10.31 -10.30 -5.91
C ALA A 241 11.79 -9.91 -6.11
N VAL A 242 12.11 -8.62 -6.01
CA VAL A 242 13.49 -8.14 -6.15
C VAL A 242 14.38 -8.64 -5.02
N PRO A 243 14.14 -8.34 -3.72
CA PRO A 243 15.01 -8.81 -2.65
C PRO A 243 15.09 -10.34 -2.55
N TYR A 244 14.02 -11.06 -2.93
CA TYR A 244 14.07 -12.52 -3.06
C TYR A 244 15.01 -12.97 -4.18
N ALA A 245 14.92 -12.36 -5.37
CA ALA A 245 15.71 -12.77 -6.52
C ALA A 245 17.22 -12.53 -6.36
N ILE A 246 17.59 -11.43 -5.69
CA ILE A 246 18.99 -11.11 -5.36
C ILE A 246 19.48 -11.84 -4.09
N GLY A 247 18.65 -12.66 -3.45
CA GLY A 247 19.04 -13.52 -2.34
C GLY A 247 19.14 -12.84 -0.98
N LEU A 248 18.60 -11.63 -0.83
CA LEU A 248 18.47 -10.97 0.47
C LEU A 248 17.42 -11.64 1.36
N ILE A 249 16.43 -12.30 0.75
CA ILE A 249 15.41 -13.07 1.46
C ILE A 249 15.52 -14.52 1.05
N LYS A 250 15.65 -15.40 2.05
CA LYS A 250 15.72 -16.84 1.87
C LYS A 250 14.66 -17.49 2.77
N PHE A 251 13.95 -18.46 2.21
CA PHE A 251 13.11 -19.36 2.99
C PHE A 251 13.86 -20.69 3.13
N ARG A 252 13.78 -21.31 4.30
CA ARG A 252 14.27 -22.67 4.47
C ARG A 252 13.41 -23.58 3.58
N ARG A 253 14.06 -24.36 2.72
CA ARG A 253 13.41 -25.43 1.96
C ARG A 253 13.10 -26.60 2.88
#